data_AF-A0A964Q819-F1
#
_entry.id   AF-A0A964Q819-F1
#
_cell.length_a   1.000
_cell.length_b   1.000
_cell.length_c   1.000
_cell.angle_alpha   90.00
_cell.angle_beta   90.00
_cell.angle_gamma   90.00
#
_symmetry.space_group_name_H-M   'P 1'
#
loop_
_entity.id
_entity.type
_entity.pdbx_description
1 polymer ?
#
loop_
_entity_poly.entity_id
_entity_poly.type
_entity_poly.pdbx_seq_one_letter_code
_entity_poly.pdbx_strand_id
1 'polypeptide(L)'
;MTVQNLSRVNGWRRLWVGVIMLTAQTNAFAQTTSSAVVNATNDLKSQRQSQTEVNAQMPAEKSPAPVPASATDNSAVLREAFDAIQTFRDREDPMEAIANGRPGDAFRISDHSAAAIARRDKETIGLLKALQTVPREGLSESEALDLNLVIRDLSLDVQAQKFLGHLLVIGPLGGPQQSIAQMCDRMPFERANDVQAHAARLEQVPKQLADDQALLEKGLQKHITPAKVILQGIDAQFAAVIAGKLDTLRAPFLREYPDMTPEMRAQLVERADKAIEKILAAMEAMRNFIRDTYLPNCRDDIACAALPDGQEWYAFRLNQQTTTKLSPQEIHALGLSEVARIHAEMLVVIRKTDWFTKDAALAALNDDELFARFTAYLRSDARFYFESAEELLRGYRDICKQIDAHLPELFGKLPRLTYGVREIPRFMAPSQTTAYYQQGSIDSGNPGWFYANTFALNQRPKYEMIPLALHEAVPGHHLQIALTQELPQRHSLRRDMGFTAFVEGWALYAERLGMEMKLFD
;
A
#
# COMPACT_ATOMS: atom_id res chain seq x y z
N MET A 1 -2.52 52.14 -30.56
CA MET A 1 -2.45 51.22 -31.72
C MET A 1 -1.29 50.26 -31.45
N THR A 2 -1.38 49.34 -30.46
CA THR A 2 -1.96 47.96 -30.48
C THR A 2 -1.30 47.09 -31.56
N VAL A 3 -0.36 46.17 -31.25
CA VAL A 3 -0.49 44.82 -30.63
C VAL A 3 -1.46 43.91 -31.40
N GLN A 4 -0.94 42.90 -32.11
CA GLN A 4 -1.53 41.54 -32.19
C GLN A 4 -0.67 40.52 -32.97
N ASN A 5 -0.76 39.29 -32.47
CA ASN A 5 -0.56 37.99 -33.13
C ASN A 5 0.85 37.46 -33.38
N LEU A 6 1.36 36.72 -32.38
CA LEU A 6 2.03 35.43 -32.56
C LEU A 6 1.92 34.64 -31.24
N SER A 7 0.81 33.92 -31.04
CA SER A 7 0.67 32.85 -30.04
C SER A 7 -0.30 31.80 -30.58
N ARG A 8 0.19 30.57 -30.79
CA ARG A 8 -0.55 29.29 -30.91
C ARG A 8 0.28 28.24 -31.65
N VAL A 9 1.29 27.66 -31.00
CA VAL A 9 1.70 26.24 -31.17
C VAL A 9 2.54 25.92 -29.93
N ASN A 10 1.99 25.23 -28.93
CA ASN A 10 2.69 24.44 -27.88
C ASN A 10 1.69 24.05 -26.78
N GLY A 11 0.83 23.08 -27.08
CA GLY A 11 -0.24 22.69 -26.16
C GLY A 11 -0.62 21.22 -26.24
N TRP A 12 0.33 20.31 -26.41
CA TRP A 12 0.07 18.86 -26.36
C TRP A 12 1.29 18.12 -25.80
N ARG A 13 1.26 17.80 -24.49
CA ARG A 13 2.04 16.76 -23.76
C ARG A 13 1.94 17.02 -22.25
N ARG A 14 0.76 16.84 -21.67
CA ARG A 14 0.51 16.69 -20.23
C ARG A 14 -0.68 15.74 -20.08
N LEU A 15 -0.70 14.97 -18.98
CA LEU A 15 -1.72 13.98 -18.56
C LEU A 15 -1.50 12.54 -19.01
N TRP A 16 -0.67 11.80 -18.27
CA TRP A 16 -0.71 10.32 -18.20
C TRP A 16 -0.07 9.88 -16.88
N VAL A 17 -0.87 9.72 -15.81
CA VAL A 17 -0.70 8.75 -14.70
C VAL A 17 -2.02 8.79 -13.92
N GLY A 18 -2.82 7.72 -13.99
CA GLY A 18 -4.08 7.64 -13.25
C GLY A 18 -5.00 6.53 -13.78
N VAL A 19 -4.94 5.37 -13.12
CA VAL A 19 -6.00 4.34 -13.05
C VAL A 19 -6.22 3.42 -14.27
N ILE A 20 -5.51 3.57 -15.39
CA ILE A 20 -5.55 2.55 -16.47
C ILE A 20 -4.14 2.10 -16.88
N MET A 21 -3.56 1.21 -16.08
CA MET A 21 -2.73 0.11 -16.60
C MET A 21 -3.60 -1.15 -16.79
N LEU A 22 -4.77 -0.96 -17.43
CA LEU A 22 -5.46 -1.99 -18.20
C LEU A 22 -5.79 -1.39 -19.59
N THR A 23 -4.77 -1.39 -20.45
CA THR A 23 -4.83 -1.30 -21.93
C THR A 23 -5.34 -0.02 -22.61
N ALA A 24 -4.91 0.32 -23.82
CA ALA A 24 -4.24 -0.43 -24.88
C ALA A 24 -3.19 0.48 -25.55
N GLN A 25 -2.14 -0.10 -26.13
CA GLN A 25 -1.60 0.43 -27.39
C GLN A 25 -0.73 -0.60 -28.13
N THR A 26 -1.14 -0.82 -29.38
CA THR A 26 -0.45 -1.42 -30.54
C THR A 26 -0.51 -2.94 -30.72
N ASN A 27 -1.36 -3.34 -31.68
CA ASN A 27 -1.32 -4.62 -32.39
C ASN A 27 -0.59 -4.45 -33.72
N ALA A 28 0.34 -5.35 -34.03
CA ALA A 28 0.65 -5.77 -35.40
C ALA A 28 1.29 -7.18 -35.40
N PHE A 29 0.65 -8.13 -36.09
CA PHE A 29 1.08 -9.51 -36.44
C PHE A 29 1.12 -10.54 -35.27
N ALA A 30 0.65 -11.79 -35.35
CA ALA A 30 0.20 -12.64 -36.45
C ALA A 30 -0.74 -13.77 -35.93
N GLN A 31 -1.33 -14.49 -36.90
CA GLN A 31 -2.41 -15.48 -36.83
C GLN A 31 -2.03 -16.90 -36.35
N THR A 32 -3.07 -17.68 -36.00
CA THR A 32 -3.22 -19.17 -35.93
C THR A 32 -2.45 -19.91 -34.81
N THR A 33 -2.98 -20.85 -34.02
CA THR A 33 -3.97 -21.93 -34.21
C THR A 33 -4.65 -22.42 -32.90
N SER A 34 -5.98 -22.59 -32.95
CA SER A 34 -6.78 -23.81 -32.66
C SER A 34 -6.64 -24.62 -31.35
N SER A 35 -7.67 -24.49 -30.51
CA SER A 35 -8.56 -25.55 -29.95
C SER A 35 -7.98 -26.85 -29.40
N ALA A 36 -8.05 -27.04 -28.07
CA ALA A 36 -8.44 -28.30 -27.42
C ALA A 36 -8.48 -28.16 -25.88
N VAL A 37 -9.65 -27.88 -25.27
CA VAL A 37 -10.02 -28.43 -23.95
C VAL A 37 -11.55 -28.45 -23.84
N VAL A 38 -12.12 -29.60 -24.20
CA VAL A 38 -13.45 -30.05 -23.76
C VAL A 38 -13.18 -31.29 -22.92
N ASN A 39 -13.77 -31.33 -21.72
CA ASN A 39 -13.89 -32.45 -20.75
C ASN A 39 -13.24 -32.18 -19.39
N ALA A 40 -13.99 -31.58 -18.47
CA ALA A 40 -13.92 -31.87 -17.03
C ALA A 40 -15.11 -31.25 -16.29
N THR A 41 -16.32 -31.70 -16.62
CA THR A 41 -17.54 -31.45 -15.84
C THR A 41 -18.27 -32.77 -15.70
N ASN A 42 -18.01 -33.49 -14.61
CA ASN A 42 -18.90 -34.47 -13.99
C ASN A 42 -18.15 -35.18 -12.86
N ASP A 43 -18.08 -34.56 -11.69
CA ASP A 43 -18.25 -35.28 -10.42
C ASP A 43 -18.25 -34.27 -9.29
N LEU A 44 -19.42 -34.01 -8.69
CA LEU A 44 -19.61 -33.36 -7.38
C LEU A 44 -21.13 -33.23 -7.12
N LYS A 45 -21.80 -34.39 -7.08
CA LYS A 45 -23.16 -34.53 -6.52
C LYS A 45 -23.28 -35.87 -5.81
N SER A 46 -22.63 -35.99 -4.66
CA SER A 46 -23.11 -36.88 -3.61
C SER A 46 -22.54 -36.45 -2.27
N GLN A 47 -23.38 -36.50 -1.24
CA GLN A 47 -23.06 -36.37 0.18
C GLN A 47 -23.16 -34.95 0.77
N ARG A 48 -24.39 -34.44 0.79
CA ARG A 48 -24.94 -33.77 1.98
C ARG A 48 -26.05 -34.65 2.56
N GLN A 49 -26.13 -34.67 3.90
CA GLN A 49 -27.22 -35.12 4.78
C GLN A 49 -27.14 -36.52 5.39
N SER A 50 -26.73 -36.55 6.67
CA SER A 50 -27.49 -37.12 7.81
C SER A 50 -26.75 -36.70 9.10
N GLN A 51 -27.21 -35.67 9.81
CA GLN A 51 -28.13 -35.72 10.96
C GLN A 51 -27.52 -36.23 12.29
N THR A 52 -27.18 -35.25 13.14
CA THR A 52 -27.59 -35.02 14.53
C THR A 52 -27.85 -36.17 15.54
N GLU A 53 -27.29 -35.94 16.75
CA GLU A 53 -27.85 -36.13 18.12
C GLU A 53 -27.35 -37.24 19.08
N VAL A 54 -26.70 -36.75 20.15
CA VAL A 54 -26.92 -37.01 21.61
C VAL A 54 -26.37 -38.30 22.29
N ASN A 55 -25.20 -38.10 22.91
CA ASN A 55 -24.87 -38.16 24.35
C ASN A 55 -24.85 -39.48 25.19
N ALA A 56 -23.78 -39.53 26.00
CA ALA A 56 -23.57 -40.19 27.30
C ALA A 56 -23.29 -41.71 27.39
N GLN A 57 -22.01 -42.05 27.69
CA GLN A 57 -21.61 -42.90 28.83
C GLN A 57 -20.07 -43.00 28.95
N MET A 58 -19.52 -42.61 30.11
CA MET A 58 -18.18 -43.03 30.57
C MET A 58 -18.25 -44.46 31.12
N PRO A 59 -17.14 -45.23 31.13
CA PRO A 59 -16.36 -45.30 32.39
C PRO A 59 -14.84 -45.54 32.26
N ALA A 60 -14.18 -45.35 33.41
CA ALA A 60 -12.95 -45.97 33.94
C ALA A 60 -11.58 -45.32 33.67
N GLU A 61 -11.00 -44.82 34.77
CA GLU A 61 -9.61 -44.39 34.96
C GLU A 61 -8.59 -45.48 34.57
N LYS A 62 -7.56 -45.08 33.84
CA LYS A 62 -6.26 -45.77 33.80
C LYS A 62 -5.20 -44.83 34.36
N SER A 63 -4.41 -45.32 35.31
CA SER A 63 -3.24 -44.63 35.87
C SER A 63 -2.29 -44.13 34.77
N PRO A 64 -1.65 -42.96 34.93
CA PRO A 64 -0.78 -42.41 33.91
C PRO A 64 0.50 -43.26 33.79
N ALA A 65 0.84 -43.60 32.54
CA ALA A 65 2.14 -44.14 32.18
C ALA A 65 3.25 -43.13 32.50
N PRO A 66 4.51 -43.57 32.69
CA PRO A 66 5.61 -42.67 33.03
C PRO A 66 5.81 -41.64 31.93
N VAL A 67 5.83 -40.35 32.31
CA VAL A 67 6.18 -39.24 31.43
C VAL A 67 7.64 -39.41 30.97
N PRO A 68 7.94 -39.51 29.67
CA PRO A 68 9.32 -39.50 29.22
C PRO A 68 9.94 -38.12 29.43
N ALA A 69 11.23 -38.11 29.73
CA ALA A 69 12.09 -36.95 29.89
C ALA A 69 11.83 -35.82 28.87
N SER A 70 11.99 -34.57 29.31
CA SER A 70 11.61 -33.32 28.63
C SER A 70 11.79 -33.34 27.10
N ALA A 71 10.70 -33.55 26.38
CA ALA A 71 10.61 -33.16 24.98
C ALA A 71 10.72 -31.64 24.92
N THR A 72 11.66 -31.11 24.15
CA THR A 72 11.73 -29.68 23.84
C THR A 72 10.36 -29.26 23.27
N ASP A 73 9.72 -28.26 23.89
CA ASP A 73 8.50 -27.65 23.35
C ASP A 73 8.89 -26.89 22.07
N ASN A 74 8.78 -27.55 20.92
CA ASN A 74 9.12 -26.96 19.62
C ASN A 74 8.26 -25.74 19.29
N SER A 75 7.04 -25.65 19.85
CA SER A 75 6.23 -24.43 19.78
C SER A 75 6.85 -23.29 20.58
N ALA A 76 7.49 -23.56 21.73
CA ALA A 76 8.26 -22.55 22.47
C ALA A 76 9.48 -22.07 21.67
N VAL A 77 10.21 -22.99 21.03
CA VAL A 77 11.35 -22.66 20.17
C VAL A 77 10.91 -21.78 19.00
N LEU A 78 9.78 -22.10 18.36
CA LEU A 78 9.22 -21.29 17.28
C LEU A 78 8.85 -19.88 17.78
N ARG A 79 8.20 -19.77 18.94
CA ARG A 79 7.83 -18.49 19.55
C ARG A 79 9.07 -17.64 19.84
N GLU A 80 10.11 -18.20 20.42
CA GLU A 80 11.36 -17.48 20.70
C GLU A 80 12.04 -16.99 19.42
N ALA A 81 12.06 -17.81 18.36
CA ALA A 81 12.57 -17.39 17.06
C ALA A 81 11.76 -16.23 16.45
N PHE A 82 10.44 -16.26 16.60
CA PHE A 82 9.56 -15.19 16.15
C PHE A 82 9.71 -13.90 16.97
N ASP A 83 9.86 -14.01 18.29
CA ASP A 83 10.11 -12.87 19.17
C ASP A 83 11.44 -12.17 18.82
N ALA A 84 12.48 -12.95 18.50
CA ALA A 84 13.76 -12.42 18.04
C ALA A 84 13.64 -11.64 16.71
N ILE A 85 12.87 -12.16 15.76
CA ILE A 85 12.60 -11.49 14.48
C ILE A 85 11.77 -10.22 14.69
N GLN A 86 10.75 -10.26 15.55
CA GLN A 86 9.95 -9.08 15.87
C GLN A 86 10.79 -7.99 16.53
N THR A 87 11.63 -8.37 17.50
CA THR A 87 12.56 -7.45 18.16
C THR A 87 13.51 -6.80 17.15
N PHE A 88 14.04 -7.59 16.21
CA PHE A 88 14.85 -7.07 15.11
C PHE A 88 14.08 -6.06 14.26
N ARG A 89 12.85 -6.39 13.83
CA ARG A 89 12.01 -5.50 13.00
C ARG A 89 11.67 -4.21 13.73
N ASP A 90 11.21 -4.29 14.97
CA ASP A 90 10.82 -3.12 15.75
C ASP A 90 12.02 -2.21 16.06
N ARG A 91 13.22 -2.77 16.21
CA ARG A 91 14.47 -2.00 16.40
C ARG A 91 14.92 -1.25 15.14
N GLU A 92 14.70 -1.84 13.97
CA GLU A 92 15.16 -1.30 12.68
C GLU A 92 14.12 -0.38 12.02
N ASP A 93 12.83 -0.56 12.34
CA ASP A 93 11.74 0.32 11.95
C ASP A 93 10.88 0.71 13.19
N PRO A 94 11.42 1.57 14.08
CA PRO A 94 10.71 1.99 15.28
C PRO A 94 9.42 2.75 14.98
N MET A 95 9.31 3.34 13.79
CA MET A 95 8.16 4.15 13.38
C MET A 95 6.95 3.26 13.11
N GLU A 96 7.16 2.18 12.36
CA GLU A 96 6.12 1.17 12.12
C GLU A 96 5.80 0.40 13.41
N ALA A 97 6.79 0.14 14.27
CA ALA A 97 6.56 -0.48 15.58
C ALA A 97 5.61 0.37 16.46
N ILE A 98 5.83 1.68 16.53
CA ILE A 98 4.95 2.62 17.25
C ILE A 98 3.54 2.63 16.65
N ALA A 99 3.44 2.70 15.32
CA ALA A 99 2.15 2.68 14.62
C ALA A 99 1.35 1.40 14.90
N ASN A 100 2.05 0.29 15.18
CA ASN A 100 1.46 -1.01 15.52
C ASN A 100 1.39 -1.26 17.03
N GLY A 101 1.47 -0.21 17.87
CA GLY A 101 1.28 -0.31 19.32
C GLY A 101 2.45 -0.91 20.10
N ARG A 102 3.65 -0.98 19.50
CA ARG A 102 4.88 -1.48 20.10
C ARG A 102 5.92 -0.35 20.23
N PRO A 103 5.72 0.61 21.15
CA PRO A 103 6.47 1.85 21.14
C PRO A 103 7.94 1.71 21.52
N GLY A 104 8.40 0.59 22.09
CA GLY A 104 9.81 0.26 22.38
C GLY A 104 10.78 1.45 22.41
N ASP A 105 11.62 1.55 21.37
CA ASP A 105 12.56 2.65 21.14
C ASP A 105 11.89 3.90 20.52
N ALA A 106 10.84 4.43 21.15
CA ALA A 106 9.98 5.47 20.58
C ALA A 106 10.71 6.76 20.16
N PHE A 107 11.88 6.99 20.76
CA PHE A 107 12.74 8.15 20.55
C PHE A 107 13.63 8.03 19.31
N ARG A 108 13.67 6.88 18.62
CA ARG A 108 14.53 6.63 17.45
C ARG A 108 13.78 6.74 16.14
N ILE A 109 14.50 7.09 15.08
CA ILE A 109 14.10 6.87 13.69
C ILE A 109 15.01 5.83 13.04
N SER A 110 14.60 5.26 11.92
CA SER A 110 15.38 4.27 11.18
C SER A 110 16.75 4.85 10.74
N ASP A 111 17.83 4.15 11.05
CA ASP A 111 19.20 4.60 10.72
C ASP A 111 19.52 4.24 9.27
N HIS A 112 19.56 5.21 8.35
CA HIS A 112 19.76 4.96 6.92
C HIS A 112 21.23 4.85 6.50
N SER A 113 22.17 4.86 7.46
CA SER A 113 23.60 4.77 7.15
C SER A 113 23.97 3.43 6.47
N ALA A 114 25.02 3.46 5.64
CA ALA A 114 25.54 2.25 5.00
C ALA A 114 25.95 1.16 6.00
N ALA A 115 26.43 1.55 7.18
CA ALA A 115 26.78 0.62 8.25
C ALA A 115 25.54 -0.08 8.84
N ALA A 116 24.44 0.67 9.03
CA ALA A 116 23.19 0.08 9.50
C ALA A 116 22.56 -0.85 8.48
N ILE A 117 22.58 -0.50 7.19
CA ILE A 117 22.11 -1.37 6.11
C ILE A 117 22.92 -2.67 6.08
N ALA A 118 24.25 -2.60 6.10
CA ALA A 118 25.11 -3.79 6.10
C ALA A 118 24.91 -4.67 7.35
N ARG A 119 24.69 -4.04 8.52
CA ARG A 119 24.33 -4.75 9.76
C ARG A 119 23.01 -5.50 9.59
N ARG A 120 21.96 -4.80 9.13
CA ARG A 120 20.64 -5.39 8.87
C ARG A 120 20.72 -6.57 7.93
N ASP A 121 21.41 -6.42 6.81
CA ASP A 121 21.55 -7.49 5.82
C ASP A 121 22.16 -8.76 6.43
N LYS A 122 23.22 -8.59 7.24
CA LYS A 122 23.87 -9.70 7.95
C LYS A 122 22.97 -10.34 9.00
N GLU A 123 22.25 -9.53 9.79
CA GLU A 123 21.33 -10.03 10.82
C GLU A 123 20.14 -10.77 10.19
N THR A 124 19.55 -10.27 9.10
CA THR A 124 18.49 -10.96 8.34
C THR A 124 18.94 -12.34 7.87
N ILE A 125 20.18 -12.47 7.36
CA ILE A 125 20.75 -13.77 6.99
C ILE A 125 20.87 -14.70 8.21
N GLY A 126 21.31 -14.17 9.35
CA GLY A 126 21.41 -14.91 10.60
C GLY A 126 20.06 -15.41 11.10
N LEU A 127 19.05 -14.54 11.09
CA LEU A 127 17.68 -14.86 11.48
C LEU A 127 17.05 -15.91 10.57
N LEU A 128 17.24 -15.80 9.24
CA LEU A 128 16.78 -16.82 8.30
C LEU A 128 17.40 -18.18 8.59
N LYS A 129 18.72 -18.23 8.82
CA LYS A 129 19.42 -19.48 9.15
C LYS A 129 18.91 -20.08 10.45
N ALA A 130 18.75 -19.27 11.50
CA ALA A 130 18.20 -19.74 12.78
C ALA A 130 16.78 -20.30 12.59
N LEU A 131 15.92 -19.58 11.85
CA LEU A 131 14.55 -19.99 11.60
C LEU A 131 14.45 -21.30 10.81
N GLN A 132 15.36 -21.53 9.85
CA GLN A 132 15.44 -22.78 9.09
C GLN A 132 15.85 -24.00 9.94
N THR A 133 16.38 -23.79 11.15
CA THR A 133 16.73 -24.88 12.09
C THR A 133 15.63 -25.22 13.08
N VAL A 134 14.52 -24.47 13.10
CA VAL A 134 13.39 -24.77 13.99
C VAL A 134 12.77 -26.14 13.62
N PRO A 135 12.69 -27.09 14.57
CA PRO A 135 12.09 -28.40 14.31
C PRO A 135 10.62 -28.28 13.91
N ARG A 136 10.18 -29.11 12.96
CA ARG A 136 8.78 -29.12 12.49
C ARG A 136 7.91 -30.10 13.27
N GLU A 137 8.53 -31.11 13.85
CA GLU A 137 7.88 -32.15 14.64
C GLU A 137 7.17 -31.52 15.84
N GLY A 138 5.89 -31.87 16.05
CA GLY A 138 5.11 -31.34 17.18
C GLY A 138 4.53 -29.94 16.98
N LEU A 139 4.81 -29.25 15.88
CA LEU A 139 4.09 -28.03 15.51
C LEU A 139 2.68 -28.38 15.02
N SER A 140 1.70 -27.55 15.38
CA SER A 140 0.39 -27.58 14.73
C SER A 140 0.50 -27.19 13.25
N GLU A 141 -0.50 -27.56 12.46
CA GLU A 141 -0.57 -27.17 11.04
C GLU A 141 -0.42 -25.64 10.85
N SER A 142 -1.01 -24.88 11.77
CA SER A 142 -0.96 -23.44 11.68
C SER A 142 0.38 -22.84 12.08
N GLU A 143 1.08 -23.41 13.05
CA GLU A 143 2.45 -23.01 13.39
C GLU A 143 3.41 -23.38 12.26
N ALA A 144 3.23 -24.54 11.63
CA ALA A 144 4.00 -24.94 10.47
C ALA A 144 3.78 -23.99 9.28
N LEU A 145 2.54 -23.53 9.07
CA LEU A 145 2.23 -22.49 8.10
C LEU A 145 2.93 -21.17 8.43
N ASP A 146 2.79 -20.68 9.66
CA ASP A 146 3.40 -19.41 10.08
C ASP A 146 4.93 -19.47 9.92
N LEU A 147 5.58 -20.60 10.30
CA LEU A 147 7.00 -20.83 10.08
C LEU A 147 7.37 -20.75 8.59
N ASN A 148 6.61 -21.40 7.71
CA ASN A 148 6.86 -21.36 6.26
C ASN A 148 6.71 -19.93 5.70
N LEU A 149 5.73 -19.18 6.17
CA LEU A 149 5.48 -17.80 5.74
C LEU A 149 6.64 -16.90 6.14
N VAL A 150 7.10 -16.96 7.39
CA VAL A 150 8.23 -16.13 7.87
C VAL A 150 9.55 -16.55 7.21
N ILE A 151 9.77 -17.86 6.97
CA ILE A 151 10.93 -18.32 6.17
C ILE A 151 10.88 -17.72 4.76
N ARG A 152 9.71 -17.74 4.10
CA ARG A 152 9.57 -17.15 2.76
C ARG A 152 9.90 -15.65 2.80
N ASP A 153 9.37 -14.93 3.79
CA ASP A 153 9.55 -13.49 3.94
C ASP A 153 11.03 -13.12 4.08
N LEU A 154 11.72 -13.71 5.05
CA LEU A 154 13.16 -13.50 5.24
C LEU A 154 13.99 -13.99 4.05
N SER A 155 13.57 -15.07 3.38
CA SER A 155 14.25 -15.55 2.17
C SER A 155 14.15 -14.53 1.03
N LEU A 156 13.03 -13.83 0.90
CA LEU A 156 12.88 -12.75 -0.07
C LEU A 156 13.70 -11.53 0.31
N ASP A 157 13.73 -11.17 1.61
CA ASP A 157 14.58 -10.08 2.10
C ASP A 157 16.06 -10.34 1.78
N VAL A 158 16.57 -11.55 2.07
CA VAL A 158 17.95 -11.94 1.75
C VAL A 158 18.21 -11.93 0.24
N GLN A 159 17.29 -12.46 -0.57
CA GLN A 159 17.42 -12.43 -2.03
C GLN A 159 17.42 -10.99 -2.59
N ALA A 160 16.65 -10.09 -1.98
CA ALA A 160 16.55 -8.69 -2.43
C ALA A 160 17.86 -7.91 -2.27
N GLN A 161 18.72 -8.29 -1.32
CA GLN A 161 19.96 -7.58 -0.98
C GLN A 161 20.88 -7.38 -2.19
N LYS A 162 20.95 -8.36 -3.10
CA LYS A 162 21.83 -8.28 -4.28
C LYS A 162 21.46 -7.17 -5.25
N PHE A 163 20.18 -6.79 -5.29
CA PHE A 163 19.68 -5.77 -6.21
C PHE A 163 19.91 -4.34 -5.73
N LEU A 164 20.38 -4.17 -4.48
CA LEU A 164 20.69 -2.85 -3.89
C LEU A 164 19.50 -1.86 -3.97
N GLY A 165 18.28 -2.37 -3.80
CA GLY A 165 17.06 -1.55 -3.85
C GLY A 165 17.04 -0.40 -2.83
N HIS A 166 17.83 -0.50 -1.76
CA HIS A 166 18.05 0.57 -0.77
C HIS A 166 18.69 1.84 -1.35
N LEU A 167 19.16 1.84 -2.61
CA LEU A 167 19.65 3.05 -3.29
C LEU A 167 18.50 3.87 -3.95
N LEU A 168 17.30 3.31 -4.04
CA LEU A 168 16.12 3.94 -4.65
C LEU A 168 15.21 4.55 -3.57
N VAL A 169 15.73 5.50 -2.80
CA VAL A 169 15.03 6.09 -1.63
C VAL A 169 14.04 7.21 -1.96
N ILE A 170 13.87 7.57 -3.24
CA ILE A 170 13.00 8.66 -3.67
C ILE A 170 12.13 8.27 -4.86
N GLY A 171 10.85 8.66 -4.82
CA GLY A 171 9.88 8.47 -5.90
C GLY A 171 8.66 9.38 -5.76
N PRO A 172 7.73 9.39 -6.73
CA PRO A 172 6.59 10.31 -6.71
C PRO A 172 5.59 10.03 -5.58
N LEU A 173 5.52 8.78 -5.12
CA LEU A 173 4.59 8.32 -4.08
C LEU A 173 5.22 8.18 -2.69
N GLY A 174 6.52 8.48 -2.54
CA GLY A 174 7.22 8.30 -1.26
C GLY A 174 8.66 8.77 -1.27
N GLY A 175 9.28 8.75 -0.10
CA GLY A 175 10.59 9.32 0.16
C GLY A 175 10.55 10.44 1.20
N PRO A 176 11.69 11.03 1.55
CA PRO A 176 11.81 12.02 2.62
C PRO A 176 10.92 13.25 2.41
N GLN A 177 10.63 13.61 1.16
CA GLN A 177 9.75 14.71 0.80
C GLN A 177 8.28 14.52 1.18
N GLN A 178 7.87 13.33 1.61
CA GLN A 178 6.53 13.05 2.13
C GLN A 178 6.59 12.46 3.54
N SER A 179 7.42 11.43 3.76
CA SER A 179 7.47 10.67 5.01
C SER A 179 7.80 11.52 6.23
N ILE A 180 8.65 12.54 6.08
CA ILE A 180 9.00 13.46 7.17
C ILE A 180 7.77 14.25 7.61
N ALA A 181 7.01 14.83 6.68
CA ALA A 181 5.81 15.61 7.02
C ALA A 181 4.68 14.74 7.59
N GLN A 182 4.66 13.46 7.24
CA GLN A 182 3.67 12.47 7.65
C GLN A 182 4.07 11.68 8.90
N MET A 183 5.24 11.94 9.48
CA MET A 183 5.77 11.21 10.64
C MET A 183 4.77 11.05 11.79
N CYS A 184 3.90 12.04 12.00
CA CYS A 184 2.90 12.05 13.05
C CYS A 184 1.60 11.29 12.72
N ASP A 185 1.34 10.93 11.46
CA ASP A 185 -0.01 10.55 10.99
C ASP A 185 -0.53 9.24 11.61
N ARG A 186 0.36 8.32 11.96
CA ARG A 186 0.04 7.01 12.57
C ARG A 186 0.51 6.88 14.02
N MET A 187 0.97 7.97 14.63
CA MET A 187 1.53 7.93 15.98
C MET A 187 0.51 8.32 17.04
N PRO A 188 0.44 7.56 18.16
CA PRO A 188 -0.30 8.02 19.33
C PRO A 188 0.45 9.18 20.00
N PHE A 189 -0.30 10.18 20.43
CA PHE A 189 0.17 11.28 21.27
C PHE A 189 -0.83 11.44 22.42
N GLU A 190 -0.59 10.72 23.51
CA GLU A 190 -1.51 10.62 24.66
C GLU A 190 -0.92 11.22 25.93
N ARG A 191 0.41 11.26 26.03
CA ARG A 191 1.15 11.64 27.24
C ARG A 191 2.43 12.39 26.92
N ALA A 192 2.97 13.06 27.93
CA ALA A 192 4.13 13.93 27.79
C ALA A 192 5.38 13.18 27.27
N ASN A 193 5.53 11.90 27.62
CA ASN A 193 6.61 11.05 27.11
C ASN A 193 6.55 10.84 25.58
N ASP A 194 5.35 10.76 24.98
CA ASP A 194 5.21 10.60 23.52
C ASP A 194 5.76 11.83 22.79
N VAL A 195 5.51 13.00 23.37
CA VAL A 195 5.98 14.29 22.87
C VAL A 195 7.49 14.46 23.06
N GLN A 196 8.04 14.00 24.19
CA GLN A 196 9.49 13.96 24.41
C GLN A 196 10.20 13.06 23.39
N ALA A 197 9.65 11.86 23.15
CA ALA A 197 10.17 10.91 22.17
C ALA A 197 10.12 11.50 20.75
N HIS A 198 9.02 12.21 20.43
CA HIS A 198 8.89 12.92 19.17
C HIS A 198 9.94 14.01 18.98
N ALA A 199 10.21 14.83 19.99
CA ALA A 199 11.30 15.82 19.91
C ALA A 199 12.66 15.15 19.63
N ALA A 200 12.94 14.00 20.25
CA ALA A 200 14.17 13.25 20.00
C ALA A 200 14.24 12.71 18.56
N ARG A 201 13.12 12.25 17.99
CA ARG A 201 13.07 11.83 16.58
C ARG A 201 13.32 12.99 15.62
N LEU A 202 12.71 14.16 15.85
CA LEU A 202 12.92 15.35 15.01
C LEU A 202 14.39 15.76 14.95
N GLU A 203 15.12 15.64 16.05
CA GLU A 203 16.55 15.96 16.10
C GLU A 203 17.42 15.03 15.26
N GLN A 204 16.95 13.82 14.94
CA GLN A 204 17.67 12.84 14.13
C GLN A 204 17.42 13.00 12.62
N VAL A 205 16.33 13.64 12.22
CA VAL A 205 15.91 13.77 10.81
C VAL A 205 17.00 14.41 9.92
N PRO A 206 17.73 15.47 10.31
CA PRO A 206 18.79 16.03 9.48
C PRO A 206 19.91 15.03 9.15
N LYS A 207 20.25 14.14 10.10
CA LYS A 207 21.22 13.07 9.84
C LYS A 207 20.65 12.03 8.87
N GLN A 208 19.39 11.63 9.07
CA GLN A 208 18.74 10.66 8.17
C GLN A 208 18.68 11.18 6.73
N LEU A 209 18.36 12.47 6.53
CA LEU A 209 18.42 13.11 5.20
C LEU A 209 19.83 13.11 4.60
N ALA A 210 20.87 13.32 5.40
CA ALA A 210 22.25 13.23 4.92
C ALA A 210 22.63 11.79 4.52
N ASP A 211 22.17 10.79 5.28
CA ASP A 211 22.35 9.38 4.92
C ASP A 211 21.59 9.04 3.62
N ASP A 212 20.35 9.52 3.45
CA ASP A 212 19.58 9.36 2.21
C ASP A 212 20.30 9.98 1.00
N GLN A 213 20.89 11.16 1.15
CA GLN A 213 21.67 11.79 0.07
C GLN A 213 22.86 10.91 -0.32
N ALA A 214 23.59 10.36 0.66
CA ALA A 214 24.71 9.47 0.39
C ALA A 214 24.27 8.18 -0.34
N LEU A 215 23.07 7.65 -0.06
CA LEU A 215 22.49 6.53 -0.79
C LEU A 215 22.18 6.90 -2.25
N LEU A 216 21.60 8.08 -2.49
CA LEU A 216 21.30 8.58 -3.82
C LEU A 216 22.59 8.80 -4.65
N GLU A 217 23.63 9.39 -4.04
CA GLU A 217 24.94 9.55 -4.66
C GLU A 217 25.57 8.20 -5.03
N LYS A 218 25.47 7.21 -4.15
CA LYS A 218 25.90 5.84 -4.45
C LYS A 218 25.05 5.19 -5.54
N GLY A 219 23.76 5.49 -5.60
CA GLY A 219 22.85 5.12 -6.69
C GLY A 219 23.33 5.62 -8.05
N LEU A 220 23.73 6.90 -8.14
CA LEU A 220 24.34 7.48 -9.34
C LEU A 220 25.62 6.70 -9.76
N GLN A 221 26.51 6.44 -8.81
CA GLN A 221 27.76 5.69 -9.06
C GLN A 221 27.53 4.25 -9.53
N LYS A 222 26.45 3.63 -9.08
CA LYS A 222 26.08 2.25 -9.43
C LYS A 222 25.14 2.15 -10.63
N HIS A 223 24.73 3.29 -11.20
CA HIS A 223 23.69 3.36 -12.23
C HIS A 223 22.36 2.72 -11.78
N ILE A 224 22.05 2.79 -10.48
CA ILE A 224 20.80 2.35 -9.87
C ILE A 224 20.03 3.59 -9.47
N THR A 225 19.22 4.10 -10.41
CA THR A 225 18.41 5.31 -10.20
C THR A 225 16.98 5.09 -10.68
N PRO A 226 16.02 5.87 -10.18
CA PRO A 226 14.72 6.04 -10.83
C PRO A 226 14.89 6.55 -12.27
N ALA A 227 13.88 6.35 -13.11
CA ALA A 227 13.83 6.99 -14.42
C ALA A 227 13.56 8.49 -14.27
N LYS A 228 14.17 9.36 -15.08
CA LYS A 228 13.94 10.82 -15.00
C LYS A 228 12.46 11.20 -15.06
N VAL A 229 11.70 10.49 -15.89
CA VAL A 229 10.27 10.78 -16.10
C VAL A 229 9.44 10.61 -14.82
N ILE A 230 9.80 9.66 -13.93
CA ILE A 230 9.05 9.43 -12.69
C ILE A 230 9.41 10.40 -11.56
N LEU A 231 10.51 11.12 -11.70
CA LEU A 231 10.94 12.15 -10.74
C LEU A 231 10.46 13.56 -11.14
N GLN A 232 9.70 13.68 -12.24
CA GLN A 232 9.06 14.93 -12.61
C GLN A 232 8.09 15.36 -11.49
N GLY A 233 8.28 16.56 -10.95
CA GLY A 233 7.43 17.10 -9.88
C GLY A 233 7.95 16.88 -8.46
N ILE A 234 9.03 16.11 -8.25
CA ILE A 234 9.62 15.91 -6.91
C ILE A 234 10.07 17.23 -6.29
N ASP A 235 10.65 18.14 -7.08
CA ASP A 235 11.01 19.49 -6.61
C ASP A 235 9.79 20.23 -6.02
N ALA A 236 8.63 20.11 -6.67
CA ALA A 236 7.39 20.74 -6.21
C ALA A 236 6.86 20.08 -4.92
N GLN A 237 7.06 18.77 -4.73
CA GLN A 237 6.70 18.10 -3.46
C GLN A 237 7.53 18.64 -2.30
N PHE A 238 8.86 18.74 -2.46
CA PHE A 238 9.71 19.39 -1.46
C PHE A 238 9.27 20.83 -1.20
N ALA A 239 9.04 21.61 -2.26
CA ALA A 239 8.61 23.00 -2.15
C ALA A 239 7.32 23.14 -1.34
N ALA A 240 6.32 22.27 -1.57
CA ALA A 240 5.04 22.30 -0.87
C ALA A 240 5.20 22.01 0.62
N VAL A 241 6.01 21.00 0.98
CA VAL A 241 6.28 20.65 2.39
C VAL A 241 7.05 21.75 3.11
N ILE A 242 8.07 22.32 2.46
CA ILE A 242 8.88 23.41 3.02
C ILE A 242 8.03 24.67 3.20
N ALA A 243 7.18 25.01 2.22
CA ALA A 243 6.25 26.14 2.30
C ALA A 243 5.23 25.96 3.44
N GLY A 244 4.81 24.72 3.72
CA GLY A 244 3.97 24.37 4.86
C GLY A 244 4.68 24.36 6.21
N LYS A 245 5.98 24.72 6.26
CA LYS A 245 6.81 24.86 7.47
C LYS A 245 6.81 23.64 8.40
N LEU A 246 6.42 22.48 7.89
CA LEU A 246 6.25 21.26 8.68
C LEU A 246 5.33 21.45 9.89
N ASP A 247 4.26 22.24 9.77
CA ASP A 247 3.30 22.51 10.85
C ASP A 247 2.73 21.22 11.47
N THR A 248 2.60 20.15 10.68
CA THR A 248 2.17 18.81 11.15
C THR A 248 3.12 18.20 12.18
N LEU A 249 4.42 18.47 12.07
CA LEU A 249 5.43 18.01 13.03
C LEU A 249 5.38 18.81 14.33
N ARG A 250 4.99 20.08 14.25
CA ARG A 250 4.85 20.99 15.39
C ARG A 250 3.56 20.76 16.18
N ALA A 251 2.49 20.34 15.51
CA ALA A 251 1.16 20.22 16.09
C ALA A 251 1.08 19.44 17.42
N PRO A 252 1.78 18.30 17.61
CA PRO A 252 1.74 17.58 18.89
C PRO A 252 2.24 18.40 20.08
N PHE A 253 3.19 19.31 19.90
CA PHE A 253 3.76 20.12 20.98
C PHE A 253 2.83 21.24 21.48
N LEU A 254 1.76 21.54 20.74
CA LEU A 254 0.82 22.62 21.04
C LEU A 254 -0.45 22.13 21.75
N ARG A 255 -0.57 20.82 21.95
CA ARG A 255 -1.70 20.21 22.66
C ARG A 255 -1.41 20.18 24.16
N GLU A 256 -2.48 20.09 24.95
CA GLU A 256 -2.40 19.86 26.39
C GLU A 256 -2.38 18.36 26.68
N TYR A 257 -1.54 17.94 27.61
CA TYR A 257 -1.41 16.54 28.05
C TYR A 257 -1.56 16.45 29.58
N PRO A 258 -2.23 15.41 30.11
CA PRO A 258 -2.51 15.32 31.55
C PRO A 258 -1.27 15.37 32.45
N ASP A 259 -0.14 14.88 31.97
CA ASP A 259 1.13 14.73 32.67
C ASP A 259 2.20 15.78 32.28
N MET A 260 1.81 16.82 31.53
CA MET A 260 2.73 17.87 31.05
C MET A 260 2.55 19.19 31.79
N THR A 261 3.61 19.69 32.44
CA THR A 261 3.59 21.03 33.04
C THR A 261 3.78 22.12 31.97
N PRO A 262 3.33 23.37 32.23
CA PRO A 262 3.57 24.49 31.32
C PRO A 262 5.05 24.73 31.00
N GLU A 263 5.94 24.54 31.98
CA GLU A 263 7.39 24.70 31.81
C GLU A 263 7.96 23.60 30.90
N MET A 264 7.55 22.36 31.12
CA MET A 264 7.94 21.23 30.28
C MET A 264 7.44 21.44 28.84
N ARG A 265 6.19 21.90 28.66
CA ARG A 265 5.64 22.22 27.35
C ARG A 265 6.46 23.30 26.65
N ALA A 266 6.79 24.39 27.35
CA ALA A 266 7.59 25.48 26.80
C ALA A 266 8.97 25.00 26.32
N GLN A 267 9.65 24.17 27.12
CA GLN A 267 10.94 23.56 26.76
C GLN A 267 10.82 22.65 25.52
N LEU A 268 9.77 21.83 25.45
CA LEU A 268 9.57 20.93 24.32
C LEU A 268 9.20 21.67 23.03
N VAL A 269 8.41 22.74 23.11
CA VAL A 269 8.13 23.60 21.96
C VAL A 269 9.41 24.24 21.45
N GLU A 270 10.25 24.80 22.32
CA GLU A 270 11.53 25.40 21.91
C GLU A 270 12.47 24.35 21.27
N ARG A 271 12.54 23.15 21.84
CA ARG A 271 13.33 22.04 21.30
C ARG A 271 12.83 21.61 19.92
N ALA A 272 11.51 21.48 19.76
CA ALA A 272 10.88 21.14 18.50
C ALA A 272 11.11 22.21 17.43
N ASP A 273 10.95 23.49 17.77
CA ASP A 273 11.15 24.61 16.84
C ASP A 273 12.58 24.64 16.30
N LYS A 274 13.59 24.48 17.18
CA LYS A 274 15.00 24.35 16.76
C LYS A 274 15.27 23.13 15.88
N ALA A 275 14.61 21.99 16.16
CA ALA A 275 14.74 20.80 15.33
C ALA A 275 14.09 21.01 13.95
N ILE A 276 12.89 21.58 13.90
CA ILE A 276 12.16 21.87 12.65
C ILE A 276 12.93 22.85 11.77
N GLU A 277 13.56 23.90 12.32
CA GLU A 277 14.44 24.79 11.56
C GLU A 277 15.58 24.04 10.86
N LYS A 278 16.23 23.11 11.57
CA LYS A 278 17.29 22.27 10.99
C LYS A 278 16.75 21.32 9.92
N ILE A 279 15.56 20.77 10.13
CA ILE A 279 14.90 19.89 9.15
C ILE A 279 14.59 20.68 7.88
N LEU A 280 14.02 21.88 7.99
CA LEU A 280 13.70 22.73 6.83
C LEU A 280 14.97 23.07 6.03
N ALA A 281 16.08 23.39 6.70
CA ALA A 281 17.36 23.62 6.04
C ALA A 281 17.88 22.36 5.32
N ALA A 282 17.80 21.20 5.95
CA ALA A 282 18.21 19.92 5.36
C ALA A 282 17.32 19.51 4.17
N MET A 283 16.01 19.76 4.26
CA MET A 283 15.04 19.53 3.17
C MET A 283 15.32 20.42 1.96
N GLU A 284 15.66 21.70 2.18
CA GLU A 284 16.02 22.61 1.09
C GLU A 284 17.37 22.20 0.45
N ALA A 285 18.34 21.76 1.25
CA ALA A 285 19.60 21.22 0.74
C ALA A 285 19.37 19.96 -0.13
N MET A 286 18.57 19.01 0.36
CA MET A 286 18.18 17.81 -0.38
C MET A 286 17.44 18.17 -1.67
N ARG A 287 16.47 19.09 -1.61
CA ARG A 287 15.74 19.58 -2.79
C ARG A 287 16.68 20.12 -3.86
N ASN A 288 17.65 20.96 -3.47
CA ASN A 288 18.66 21.50 -4.39
C ASN A 288 19.53 20.39 -4.98
N PHE A 289 20.01 19.45 -4.16
CA PHE A 289 20.75 18.28 -4.64
C PHE A 289 19.94 17.46 -5.66
N ILE A 290 18.66 17.18 -5.36
CA ILE A 290 17.77 16.44 -6.26
C ILE A 290 17.63 17.15 -7.59
N ARG A 291 17.33 18.46 -7.56
CA ARG A 291 17.12 19.27 -8.76
C ARG A 291 18.38 19.42 -9.61
N ASP A 292 19.50 19.75 -8.98
CA ASP A 292 20.69 20.23 -9.66
C ASP A 292 21.68 19.10 -9.97
N THR A 293 21.65 18.00 -9.20
CA THR A 293 22.61 16.90 -9.32
C THR A 293 21.94 15.56 -9.61
N TYR A 294 21.00 15.10 -8.78
CA TYR A 294 20.47 13.75 -8.90
C TYR A 294 19.61 13.55 -10.15
N LEU A 295 18.59 14.39 -10.35
CA LEU A 295 17.64 14.27 -11.45
C LEU A 295 18.31 14.35 -12.84
N PRO A 296 19.22 15.31 -13.12
CA PRO A 296 19.92 15.36 -14.41
C PRO A 296 20.73 14.10 -14.73
N ASN A 297 21.23 13.40 -13.70
CA ASN A 297 22.09 12.23 -13.82
C ASN A 297 21.35 10.88 -13.63
N CYS A 298 20.02 10.90 -13.44
CA CYS A 298 19.21 9.68 -13.44
C CYS A 298 19.14 9.06 -14.84
N ARG A 299 18.78 7.78 -14.94
CA ARG A 299 18.55 7.08 -16.21
C ARG A 299 17.33 7.64 -16.97
N ASP A 300 17.38 7.60 -18.30
CA ASP A 300 16.25 7.96 -19.16
C ASP A 300 15.29 6.78 -19.41
N ASP A 301 15.83 5.56 -19.48
CA ASP A 301 15.03 4.34 -19.69
C ASP A 301 14.02 4.15 -18.55
N ILE A 302 12.84 3.62 -18.86
CA ILE A 302 11.75 3.40 -17.87
C ILE A 302 11.71 1.97 -17.34
N ALA A 303 12.24 1.00 -18.08
CA ALA A 303 12.13 -0.41 -17.78
C ALA A 303 13.02 -0.78 -16.58
N CYS A 304 12.53 -1.69 -15.72
CA CYS A 304 13.35 -2.29 -14.67
C CYS A 304 14.52 -3.08 -15.28
N ALA A 305 14.33 -3.66 -16.47
CA ALA A 305 15.35 -4.40 -17.22
C ALA A 305 16.61 -3.57 -17.57
N ALA A 306 16.52 -2.24 -17.55
CA ALA A 306 17.67 -1.35 -17.79
C ALA A 306 18.55 -1.14 -16.54
N LEU A 307 18.12 -1.59 -15.36
CA LEU A 307 18.94 -1.60 -14.15
C LEU A 307 19.96 -2.75 -14.20
N PRO A 308 21.06 -2.68 -13.41
CA PRO A 308 21.92 -3.83 -13.15
C PRO A 308 21.08 -5.04 -12.70
N ASP A 309 21.32 -6.19 -13.32
CA ASP A 309 20.56 -7.43 -13.13
C ASP A 309 19.03 -7.28 -13.33
N GLY A 310 18.60 -6.29 -14.11
CA GLY A 310 17.22 -5.81 -14.16
C GLY A 310 16.17 -6.83 -14.62
N GLN A 311 16.53 -7.78 -15.50
CA GLN A 311 15.62 -8.87 -15.88
C GLN A 311 15.36 -9.82 -14.71
N GLU A 312 16.41 -10.19 -13.99
CA GLU A 312 16.30 -11.02 -12.80
C GLU A 312 15.60 -10.26 -11.67
N TRP A 313 15.89 -8.97 -11.52
CA TRP A 313 15.23 -8.11 -10.56
C TRP A 313 13.73 -8.02 -10.84
N TYR A 314 13.33 -7.84 -12.10
CA TYR A 314 11.93 -7.81 -12.49
C TYR A 314 11.23 -9.15 -12.20
N ALA A 315 11.85 -10.28 -12.53
CA ALA A 315 11.31 -11.60 -12.23
C ALA A 315 11.20 -11.86 -10.71
N PHE A 316 12.20 -11.43 -9.93
CA PHE A 316 12.16 -11.48 -8.46
C PHE A 316 11.00 -10.65 -7.90
N ARG A 317 10.85 -9.39 -8.35
CA ARG A 317 9.73 -8.53 -7.93
C ARG A 317 8.39 -9.12 -8.33
N LEU A 318 8.28 -9.69 -9.52
CA LEU A 318 7.06 -10.37 -9.97
C LEU A 318 6.67 -11.52 -9.04
N ASN A 319 7.62 -12.38 -8.66
CA ASN A 319 7.37 -13.45 -7.69
C ASN A 319 7.03 -12.92 -6.29
N GLN A 320 7.74 -11.88 -5.83
CA GLN A 320 7.48 -11.25 -4.55
C GLN A 320 6.03 -10.70 -4.47
N GLN A 321 5.60 -9.99 -5.51
CA GLN A 321 4.31 -9.30 -5.55
C GLN A 321 3.13 -10.25 -5.87
N THR A 322 3.33 -11.20 -6.79
CA THR A 322 2.25 -12.08 -7.27
C THR A 322 2.15 -13.39 -6.50
N THR A 323 3.22 -13.82 -5.84
CA THR A 323 3.39 -15.16 -5.23
C THR A 323 3.32 -16.34 -6.22
N THR A 324 3.10 -16.07 -7.50
CA THR A 324 3.03 -17.10 -8.55
C THR A 324 4.42 -17.49 -9.05
N LYS A 325 4.48 -18.59 -9.81
CA LYS A 325 5.68 -19.00 -10.57
C LYS A 325 5.58 -18.66 -12.06
N LEU A 326 4.55 -17.92 -12.46
CA LEU A 326 4.37 -17.52 -13.86
C LEU A 326 5.50 -16.56 -14.27
N SER A 327 5.98 -16.74 -15.49
CA SER A 327 6.95 -15.85 -16.11
C SER A 327 6.32 -14.48 -16.45
N PRO A 328 7.14 -13.43 -16.62
CA PRO A 328 6.69 -12.15 -17.16
C PRO A 328 5.83 -12.26 -18.42
N GLN A 329 6.20 -13.15 -19.34
CA GLN A 329 5.52 -13.36 -20.62
C GLN A 329 4.15 -14.00 -20.44
N GLU A 330 4.04 -15.01 -19.56
CA GLU A 330 2.76 -15.64 -19.24
C GLU A 330 1.80 -14.65 -18.58
N ILE A 331 2.29 -13.83 -17.64
CA ILE A 331 1.47 -12.79 -17.00
C ILE A 331 1.05 -11.72 -18.02
N HIS A 332 1.94 -11.33 -18.93
CA HIS A 332 1.59 -10.38 -19.99
C HIS A 332 0.50 -10.93 -20.92
N ALA A 333 0.63 -12.18 -21.35
CA ALA A 333 -0.37 -12.84 -22.19
C ALA A 333 -1.73 -12.94 -21.48
N LEU A 334 -1.74 -13.30 -20.19
CA LEU A 334 -2.95 -13.30 -19.36
C LEU A 334 -3.58 -11.90 -19.26
N GLY A 335 -2.76 -10.87 -19.05
CA GLY A 335 -3.23 -9.48 -19.01
C GLY A 335 -3.89 -9.04 -20.32
N LEU A 336 -3.31 -9.40 -21.48
CA LEU A 336 -3.90 -9.12 -22.79
C LEU A 336 -5.25 -9.82 -22.98
N SER A 337 -5.38 -11.07 -22.53
CA SER A 337 -6.67 -11.79 -22.62
C SER A 337 -7.73 -11.20 -21.72
N GLU A 338 -7.38 -10.82 -20.49
CA GLU A 338 -8.34 -10.22 -19.55
C GLU A 338 -8.81 -8.85 -20.01
N VAL A 339 -7.93 -8.08 -20.64
CA VAL A 339 -8.31 -6.82 -21.28
C VAL A 339 -9.35 -7.05 -22.36
N ALA A 340 -9.09 -7.99 -23.27
CA ALA A 340 -9.99 -8.22 -24.39
C ALA A 340 -11.38 -8.64 -23.88
N ARG A 341 -11.40 -9.48 -22.83
CA ARG A 341 -12.63 -9.90 -22.15
C ARG A 341 -13.38 -8.70 -21.52
N ILE A 342 -12.70 -7.89 -20.72
CA ILE A 342 -13.31 -6.74 -20.03
C ILE A 342 -13.78 -5.69 -21.02
N HIS A 343 -13.01 -5.41 -22.08
CA HIS A 343 -13.40 -4.47 -23.13
C HIS A 343 -14.70 -4.92 -23.83
N ALA A 344 -14.83 -6.22 -24.13
CA ALA A 344 -16.06 -6.77 -24.69
C ALA A 344 -17.26 -6.61 -23.75
N GLU A 345 -17.08 -6.82 -22.45
CA GLU A 345 -18.12 -6.60 -21.42
C GLU A 345 -18.53 -5.12 -21.33
N MET A 346 -17.57 -4.20 -21.36
CA MET A 346 -17.84 -2.76 -21.37
C MET A 346 -18.68 -2.35 -22.57
N LEU A 347 -18.41 -2.88 -23.77
CA LEU A 347 -19.21 -2.61 -24.97
C LEU A 347 -20.66 -3.08 -24.84
N VAL A 348 -20.90 -4.21 -24.16
CA VAL A 348 -22.26 -4.68 -23.84
C VAL A 348 -22.97 -3.68 -22.93
N VAL A 349 -22.28 -3.16 -21.91
CA VAL A 349 -22.83 -2.15 -20.99
C VAL A 349 -23.11 -0.83 -21.72
N ILE A 350 -22.16 -0.35 -22.54
CA ILE A 350 -22.31 0.89 -23.32
C ILE A 350 -23.59 0.86 -24.16
N ARG A 351 -23.85 -0.25 -24.85
CA ARG A 351 -25.04 -0.42 -25.71
C ARG A 351 -26.37 -0.41 -24.94
N LYS A 352 -26.35 -0.62 -23.63
CA LYS A 352 -27.53 -0.55 -22.76
C LYS A 352 -27.78 0.84 -22.18
N THR A 353 -26.82 1.76 -22.34
CA THR A 353 -26.95 3.11 -21.75
C THR A 353 -27.98 3.97 -22.47
N ASP A 354 -28.51 4.96 -21.76
CA ASP A 354 -29.38 5.98 -22.34
C ASP A 354 -28.64 6.84 -23.38
N TRP A 355 -27.34 7.07 -23.17
CA TRP A 355 -26.46 7.76 -24.11
C TRP A 355 -26.44 7.06 -25.48
N PHE A 356 -26.28 5.73 -25.49
CA PHE A 356 -26.27 4.97 -26.75
C PHE A 356 -27.66 4.92 -27.40
N THR A 357 -28.71 4.66 -26.61
CA THR A 357 -30.07 4.45 -27.15
C THR A 357 -30.74 5.72 -27.65
N LYS A 358 -30.27 6.91 -27.24
CA LYS A 358 -30.81 8.21 -27.69
C LYS A 358 -30.25 8.72 -29.01
N ASP A 359 -29.12 8.18 -29.49
CA ASP A 359 -28.49 8.61 -30.75
C ASP A 359 -28.29 7.41 -31.68
N ALA A 360 -29.20 7.27 -32.65
CA ALA A 360 -29.18 6.19 -33.62
C ALA A 360 -27.90 6.17 -34.49
N ALA A 361 -27.17 7.29 -34.60
CA ALA A 361 -25.92 7.34 -35.34
C ALA A 361 -24.79 6.54 -34.65
N LEU A 362 -24.87 6.33 -33.33
CA LEU A 362 -23.88 5.56 -32.58
C LEU A 362 -23.91 4.07 -32.93
N ALA A 363 -25.04 3.54 -33.39
CA ALA A 363 -25.17 2.14 -33.80
C ALA A 363 -24.38 1.80 -35.09
N ALA A 364 -23.97 2.82 -35.86
CA ALA A 364 -23.16 2.65 -37.06
C ALA A 364 -21.65 2.62 -36.78
N LEU A 365 -21.22 2.95 -35.56
CA LEU A 365 -19.81 2.96 -35.17
C LEU A 365 -19.28 1.54 -34.97
N ASN A 366 -18.00 1.33 -35.26
CA ASN A 366 -17.32 0.13 -34.82
C ASN A 366 -17.02 0.18 -33.31
N ASP A 367 -16.61 -0.95 -32.73
CA ASP A 367 -16.39 -1.09 -31.29
C ASP A 367 -15.36 -0.09 -30.72
N ASP A 368 -14.25 0.13 -31.43
CA ASP A 368 -13.19 1.04 -30.97
C ASP A 368 -13.66 2.51 -31.01
N GLU A 369 -14.37 2.90 -32.08
CA GLU A 369 -14.96 4.23 -32.21
C GLU A 369 -16.03 4.48 -31.15
N LEU A 370 -16.89 3.48 -30.90
CA LEU A 370 -17.93 3.53 -29.89
C LEU A 370 -17.32 3.69 -28.50
N PHE A 371 -16.32 2.89 -28.16
CA PHE A 371 -15.62 2.96 -26.89
C PHE A 371 -14.93 4.32 -26.70
N ALA A 372 -14.22 4.81 -27.72
CA ALA A 372 -13.56 6.11 -27.68
C ALA A 372 -14.56 7.26 -27.49
N ARG A 373 -15.68 7.24 -28.21
CA ARG A 373 -16.77 8.23 -28.09
C ARG A 373 -17.40 8.21 -26.69
N PHE A 374 -17.69 7.02 -26.16
CA PHE A 374 -18.26 6.88 -24.83
C PHE A 374 -17.28 7.36 -23.74
N THR A 375 -16.00 7.02 -23.86
CA THR A 375 -14.98 7.48 -22.92
C THR A 375 -14.82 9.00 -22.96
N ALA A 376 -14.87 9.61 -24.15
CA ALA A 376 -14.85 11.07 -24.30
C ALA A 376 -16.11 11.71 -23.68
N TYR A 377 -17.28 11.08 -23.85
CA TYR A 377 -18.52 11.50 -23.21
C TYR A 377 -18.41 11.48 -21.68
N LEU A 378 -17.99 10.36 -21.08
CA LEU A 378 -17.79 10.21 -19.64
C LEU A 378 -16.82 11.24 -19.04
N ARG A 379 -15.82 11.67 -19.83
CA ARG A 379 -14.80 12.65 -19.40
C ARG A 379 -15.23 14.11 -19.56
N SER A 380 -16.29 14.39 -20.29
CA SER A 380 -16.66 15.76 -20.69
C SER A 380 -17.98 16.23 -20.09
N ASP A 381 -18.90 15.32 -19.77
CA ASP A 381 -20.19 15.68 -19.19
C ASP A 381 -20.04 16.05 -17.70
N ALA A 382 -20.32 17.32 -17.37
CA ALA A 382 -20.18 17.87 -16.03
C ALA A 382 -21.03 17.13 -14.98
N ARG A 383 -22.10 16.42 -15.39
CA ARG A 383 -22.95 15.65 -14.47
C ARG A 383 -22.17 14.62 -13.66
N PHE A 384 -21.07 14.11 -14.24
CA PHE A 384 -20.23 13.09 -13.61
C PHE A 384 -19.26 13.63 -12.59
N TYR A 385 -19.18 14.93 -12.35
CA TYR A 385 -18.22 15.52 -11.42
C TYR A 385 -18.93 16.29 -10.31
N PHE A 386 -18.29 16.41 -9.15
CA PHE A 386 -18.71 17.34 -8.11
C PHE A 386 -18.09 18.70 -8.33
N GLU A 387 -18.74 19.73 -7.77
CA GLU A 387 -18.29 21.11 -7.86
C GLU A 387 -17.45 21.51 -6.64
N SER A 388 -17.54 20.75 -5.55
CA SER A 388 -16.80 21.00 -4.31
C SER A 388 -16.16 19.75 -3.69
N ALA A 389 -15.08 19.98 -2.95
CA ALA A 389 -14.40 18.95 -2.15
C ALA A 389 -15.32 18.35 -1.08
N GLU A 390 -16.18 19.18 -0.48
CA GLU A 390 -17.13 18.75 0.55
C GLU A 390 -18.17 17.77 0.00
N GLU A 391 -18.71 18.04 -1.19
CA GLU A 391 -19.65 17.15 -1.87
C GLU A 391 -19.01 15.80 -2.22
N LEU A 392 -17.77 15.81 -2.72
CA LEU A 392 -17.04 14.58 -3.03
C LEU A 392 -16.82 13.73 -1.77
N LEU A 393 -16.38 14.35 -0.67
CA LEU A 393 -16.16 13.64 0.59
C LEU A 393 -17.47 13.12 1.18
N ARG A 394 -18.56 13.91 1.10
CA ARG A 394 -19.89 13.47 1.53
C ARG A 394 -20.37 12.29 0.70
N GLY A 395 -20.22 12.34 -0.63
CA GLY A 395 -20.60 11.23 -1.51
C GLY A 395 -19.89 9.93 -1.15
N TYR A 396 -18.58 9.97 -0.87
CA TYR A 396 -17.86 8.76 -0.42
C TYR A 396 -18.37 8.25 0.94
N ARG A 397 -18.67 9.15 1.88
CA ARG A 397 -19.22 8.76 3.19
C ARG A 397 -20.59 8.11 3.06
N ASP A 398 -21.46 8.67 2.22
CA ASP A 398 -22.80 8.15 1.97
C ASP A 398 -22.72 6.76 1.33
N ILE A 399 -21.86 6.58 0.31
CA ILE A 399 -21.61 5.28 -0.33
C ILE A 399 -21.09 4.26 0.70
N CYS A 400 -20.10 4.62 1.52
CA CYS A 400 -19.58 3.73 2.55
C CYS A 400 -20.68 3.27 3.53
N LYS A 401 -21.61 4.17 3.91
CA LYS A 401 -22.73 3.83 4.80
C LYS A 401 -23.78 2.96 4.13
N GLN A 402 -24.00 3.11 2.82
CA GLN A 402 -24.84 2.19 2.05
C GLN A 402 -24.22 0.79 2.05
N ILE A 403 -22.91 0.69 1.80
CA ILE A 403 -22.20 -0.60 1.80
C ILE A 403 -22.22 -1.25 3.20
N ASP A 404 -22.02 -0.46 4.27
CA ASP A 404 -22.05 -0.94 5.66
C ASP A 404 -23.32 -1.75 5.95
N ALA A 405 -24.47 -1.36 5.40
CA ALA A 405 -25.75 -2.02 5.61
C ALA A 405 -25.80 -3.45 5.02
N HIS A 406 -25.01 -3.74 3.99
CA HIS A 406 -24.93 -5.05 3.35
C HIS A 406 -23.91 -5.99 4.00
N LEU A 407 -22.95 -5.48 4.78
CA LEU A 407 -21.86 -6.28 5.33
C LEU A 407 -22.34 -7.48 6.18
N PRO A 408 -23.33 -7.34 7.07
CA PRO A 408 -23.82 -8.49 7.87
C PRO A 408 -24.44 -9.62 7.04
N GLU A 409 -24.94 -9.31 5.84
CA GLU A 409 -25.52 -10.31 4.93
C GLU A 409 -24.45 -11.14 4.21
N LEU A 410 -23.26 -10.56 4.00
CA LEU A 410 -22.17 -11.18 3.24
C LEU A 410 -21.08 -11.80 4.12
N PHE A 411 -20.86 -11.29 5.34
CA PHE A 411 -19.72 -11.67 6.18
C PHE A 411 -20.16 -12.12 7.58
N GLY A 412 -19.79 -13.36 7.94
CA GLY A 412 -20.07 -13.91 9.26
C GLY A 412 -19.23 -13.31 10.41
N LYS A 413 -18.17 -12.56 10.10
CA LYS A 413 -17.36 -11.83 11.08
C LYS A 413 -17.00 -10.46 10.52
N LEU A 414 -17.30 -9.42 11.30
CA LEU A 414 -16.92 -8.04 11.02
C LEU A 414 -15.80 -7.61 11.99
N PRO A 415 -14.87 -6.76 11.56
CA PRO A 415 -13.84 -6.20 12.43
C PRO A 415 -14.43 -5.23 13.46
N ARG A 416 -13.73 -5.08 14.58
CA ARG A 416 -13.98 -4.05 15.60
C ARG A 416 -13.26 -2.75 15.27
N LEU A 417 -12.12 -2.81 14.58
CA LEU A 417 -11.41 -1.61 14.14
C LEU A 417 -12.33 -0.77 13.26
N THR A 418 -12.51 0.51 13.60
CA THR A 418 -13.38 1.40 12.84
C THR A 418 -12.66 2.02 11.65
N TYR A 419 -13.41 2.58 10.71
CA TYR A 419 -12.88 3.37 9.61
C TYR A 419 -13.66 4.66 9.37
N GLY A 420 -13.08 5.57 8.60
CA GLY A 420 -13.79 6.72 8.05
C GLY A 420 -13.18 7.25 6.76
N VAL A 421 -13.78 8.32 6.22
CA VAL A 421 -13.35 8.97 4.97
C VAL A 421 -12.78 10.37 5.25
N ARG A 422 -11.55 10.63 4.77
CA ARG A 422 -10.83 11.89 4.94
C ARG A 422 -10.21 12.39 3.63
N GLU A 423 -9.88 13.68 3.61
CA GLU A 423 -9.19 14.32 2.48
C GLU A 423 -7.69 14.01 2.51
N ILE A 424 -7.09 13.73 1.34
CA ILE A 424 -5.62 13.66 1.21
C ILE A 424 -5.00 15.01 1.59
N PRO A 425 -3.95 15.05 2.42
CA PRO A 425 -3.29 16.30 2.78
C PRO A 425 -2.88 17.12 1.54
N ARG A 426 -3.22 18.41 1.54
CA ARG A 426 -3.07 19.29 0.36
C ARG A 426 -1.65 19.37 -0.20
N PHE A 427 -0.63 19.24 0.65
CA PHE A 427 0.76 19.32 0.22
C PHE A 427 1.20 18.15 -0.69
N MET A 428 0.53 16.99 -0.57
CA MET A 428 0.83 15.79 -1.38
C MET A 428 -0.27 15.45 -2.39
N ALA A 429 -1.47 15.99 -2.24
CA ALA A 429 -2.63 15.69 -3.09
C ALA A 429 -2.36 15.75 -4.61
N PRO A 430 -1.56 16.69 -5.16
CA PRO A 430 -1.27 16.73 -6.60
C PRO A 430 -0.47 15.55 -7.14
N SER A 431 0.31 14.87 -6.29
CA SER A 431 1.13 13.71 -6.65
C SER A 431 0.53 12.37 -6.25
N GLN A 432 -0.60 12.39 -5.55
CA GLN A 432 -1.28 11.19 -5.07
C GLN A 432 -2.33 10.69 -6.06
N THR A 433 -2.72 9.42 -5.90
CA THR A 433 -3.79 8.75 -6.66
C THR A 433 -5.17 9.34 -6.35
N THR A 434 -6.22 8.81 -6.99
CA THR A 434 -7.62 9.19 -6.73
C THR A 434 -8.02 8.95 -5.27
N ALA A 435 -7.52 7.86 -4.69
CA ALA A 435 -7.79 7.41 -3.35
C ALA A 435 -6.67 6.49 -2.86
N TYR A 436 -6.59 6.28 -1.54
CA TYR A 436 -5.88 5.17 -0.93
C TYR A 436 -6.45 4.86 0.46
N TYR A 437 -6.25 3.63 0.91
CA TYR A 437 -6.51 3.22 2.27
C TYR A 437 -5.26 3.33 3.14
N GLN A 438 -5.40 3.98 4.30
CA GLN A 438 -4.42 3.96 5.37
C GLN A 438 -4.90 3.03 6.48
N GLN A 439 -4.11 2.00 6.74
CA GLN A 439 -4.35 1.05 7.83
C GLN A 439 -4.35 1.73 9.21
N GLY A 440 -5.38 1.42 10.00
CA GLY A 440 -5.45 1.73 11.43
C GLY A 440 -4.83 0.65 12.30
N SER A 441 -4.86 0.85 13.61
CA SER A 441 -4.40 -0.10 14.62
C SER A 441 -5.27 0.01 15.87
N ILE A 442 -5.85 -1.11 16.30
CA ILE A 442 -6.59 -1.18 17.57
C ILE A 442 -5.64 -0.90 18.74
N ASP A 443 -4.43 -1.44 18.67
CA ASP A 443 -3.43 -1.36 19.75
C ASP A 443 -2.93 0.09 19.96
N SER A 444 -2.94 0.92 18.90
CA SER A 444 -2.60 2.34 18.99
C SER A 444 -3.82 3.28 19.01
N GLY A 445 -5.05 2.75 19.07
CA GLY A 445 -6.29 3.53 19.06
C GLY A 445 -6.58 4.30 17.75
N ASN A 446 -5.90 4.00 16.65
CA ASN A 446 -6.05 4.70 15.38
C ASN A 446 -7.02 3.97 14.45
N PRO A 447 -8.11 4.60 13.97
CA PRO A 447 -9.00 3.97 12.99
C PRO A 447 -8.33 3.88 11.62
N GLY A 448 -8.88 3.04 10.73
CA GLY A 448 -8.55 3.05 9.31
C GLY A 448 -9.08 4.30 8.61
N TRP A 449 -8.36 4.78 7.60
CA TRP A 449 -8.81 5.94 6.82
C TRP A 449 -8.82 5.63 5.32
N PHE A 450 -9.99 5.74 4.72
CA PHE A 450 -10.10 5.94 3.28
C PHE A 450 -9.79 7.42 3.00
N TYR A 451 -8.62 7.67 2.42
CA TYR A 451 -8.23 8.97 1.93
C TYR A 451 -8.74 9.19 0.49
N ALA A 452 -9.55 10.22 0.29
CA ALA A 452 -10.05 10.64 -1.01
C ALA A 452 -9.35 11.91 -1.49
N ASN A 453 -8.94 11.93 -2.75
CA ASN A 453 -8.24 13.06 -3.34
C ASN A 453 -9.23 14.10 -3.88
N THR A 454 -9.30 15.26 -3.23
CA THR A 454 -10.13 16.41 -3.61
C THR A 454 -9.42 17.36 -4.59
N PHE A 455 -8.13 17.13 -4.89
CA PHE A 455 -7.40 17.88 -5.90
C PHE A 455 -7.89 17.51 -7.30
N ALA A 456 -8.06 18.51 -8.16
CA ALA A 456 -8.55 18.36 -9.53
C ALA A 456 -9.88 17.58 -9.61
N LEU A 457 -10.95 18.11 -9.02
CA LEU A 457 -12.28 17.47 -8.99
C LEU A 457 -12.82 17.04 -10.36
N ASN A 458 -12.43 17.73 -11.43
CA ASN A 458 -12.75 17.37 -12.81
C ASN A 458 -12.04 16.08 -13.31
N GLN A 459 -11.23 15.46 -12.47
CA GLN A 459 -10.60 14.16 -12.68
C GLN A 459 -11.05 13.14 -11.62
N ARG A 460 -12.17 13.41 -10.93
CA ARG A 460 -12.72 12.56 -9.85
C ARG A 460 -14.19 12.26 -10.16
N PRO A 461 -14.45 11.39 -11.15
CA PRO A 461 -15.81 11.15 -11.59
C PRO A 461 -16.62 10.33 -10.57
N LYS A 462 -17.91 10.63 -10.47
CA LYS A 462 -18.88 9.95 -9.60
C LYS A 462 -18.99 8.46 -9.91
N TYR A 463 -18.83 8.05 -11.16
CA TYR A 463 -18.93 6.63 -11.57
C TYR A 463 -17.79 5.76 -11.04
N GLU A 464 -16.66 6.34 -10.60
CA GLU A 464 -15.57 5.59 -9.96
C GLU A 464 -15.76 5.43 -8.44
N MET A 465 -16.71 6.16 -7.84
CA MET A 465 -16.76 6.24 -6.38
C MET A 465 -17.20 4.96 -5.69
N ILE A 466 -18.19 4.26 -6.25
CA ILE A 466 -18.67 2.99 -5.72
C ILE A 466 -17.56 1.93 -5.74
N PRO A 467 -16.90 1.63 -6.88
CA PRO A 467 -15.83 0.64 -6.88
C PRO A 467 -14.66 1.07 -5.99
N LEU A 468 -14.30 2.36 -5.94
CA LEU A 468 -13.25 2.83 -5.02
C LEU A 468 -13.63 2.68 -3.54
N ALA A 469 -14.89 2.93 -3.16
CA ALA A 469 -15.33 2.71 -1.79
C ALA A 469 -15.31 1.22 -1.41
N LEU A 470 -15.73 0.35 -2.34
CA LEU A 470 -15.65 -1.10 -2.19
C LEU A 470 -14.20 -1.58 -2.04
N HIS A 471 -13.29 -1.01 -2.83
CA HIS A 471 -11.87 -1.35 -2.86
C HIS A 471 -11.12 -0.88 -1.61
N GLU A 472 -11.18 0.42 -1.32
CA GLU A 472 -10.34 1.07 -0.31
C GLU A 472 -10.91 0.93 1.11
N ALA A 473 -12.23 0.90 1.25
CA ALA A 473 -12.87 0.78 2.55
C ALA A 473 -13.45 -0.62 2.73
N VAL A 474 -14.77 -0.75 2.65
CA VAL A 474 -15.50 -1.98 2.92
C VAL A 474 -16.25 -2.42 1.66
N PRO A 475 -16.28 -3.73 1.35
CA PRO A 475 -15.64 -4.83 2.07
C PRO A 475 -14.17 -5.08 1.68
N GLY A 476 -13.49 -4.15 1.00
CA GLY A 476 -12.11 -4.29 0.53
C GLY A 476 -11.04 -4.18 1.61
N HIS A 477 -10.08 -3.27 1.43
CA HIS A 477 -8.87 -3.18 2.26
C HIS A 477 -9.17 -3.05 3.75
N HIS A 478 -10.12 -2.19 4.16
CA HIS A 478 -10.41 -2.03 5.58
C HIS A 478 -10.86 -3.35 6.21
N LEU A 479 -11.82 -4.03 5.61
CA LEU A 479 -12.37 -5.28 6.16
C LEU A 479 -11.29 -6.35 6.26
N GLN A 480 -10.52 -6.58 5.19
CA GLN A 480 -9.52 -7.63 5.15
C GLN A 480 -8.35 -7.37 6.10
N ILE A 481 -7.80 -6.15 6.10
CA ILE A 481 -6.66 -5.78 6.93
C ILE A 481 -7.06 -5.78 8.41
N ALA A 482 -8.22 -5.22 8.75
CA ALA A 482 -8.69 -5.20 10.14
C ALA A 482 -8.93 -6.63 10.67
N LEU A 483 -9.55 -7.51 9.88
CA LEU A 483 -9.71 -8.91 10.27
C LEU A 483 -8.37 -9.64 10.45
N THR A 484 -7.35 -9.27 9.67
CA THR A 484 -5.99 -9.83 9.82
C THR A 484 -5.35 -9.40 11.14
N GLN A 485 -5.50 -8.12 11.54
CA GLN A 485 -5.04 -7.63 12.84
C GLN A 485 -5.78 -8.28 14.03
N GLU A 486 -7.04 -8.64 13.83
CA GLU A 486 -7.92 -9.24 14.84
C GLU A 486 -7.92 -10.78 14.85
N LEU A 487 -6.91 -11.40 14.21
CA LEU A 487 -6.71 -12.85 14.29
C LEU A 487 -6.39 -13.26 15.74
N PRO A 488 -7.19 -14.14 16.36
CA PRO A 488 -6.98 -14.54 17.74
C PRO A 488 -5.72 -15.39 17.90
N GLN A 489 -4.99 -15.17 19.00
CA GLN A 489 -3.89 -16.04 19.45
C GLN A 489 -2.78 -16.24 18.40
N ARG A 490 -2.50 -15.22 17.58
CA ARG A 490 -1.41 -15.21 16.60
C ARG A 490 -0.27 -14.32 17.02
N HIS A 491 0.96 -14.77 16.74
CA HIS A 491 2.14 -13.94 16.87
C HIS A 491 2.00 -12.67 16.00
N SER A 492 2.54 -11.53 16.46
CA SER A 492 2.44 -10.23 15.75
C SER A 492 2.96 -10.31 14.32
N LEU A 493 4.07 -11.01 14.08
CA LEU A 493 4.59 -11.25 12.73
C LEU A 493 3.51 -11.73 11.76
N ARG A 494 2.62 -12.65 12.16
CA ARG A 494 1.57 -13.16 11.27
C ARG A 494 0.53 -12.10 10.91
N ARG A 495 0.29 -11.14 11.81
CA ARG A 495 -0.65 -10.02 11.67
C ARG A 495 -0.04 -8.87 10.87
N ASP A 496 1.27 -8.69 10.97
CA ASP A 496 2.03 -7.62 10.32
C ASP A 496 2.46 -7.98 8.88
N MET A 497 2.36 -9.27 8.49
CA MET A 497 2.68 -9.73 7.14
C MET A 497 1.61 -9.36 6.11
N GLY A 498 2.06 -8.81 4.98
CA GLY A 498 1.22 -8.50 3.82
C GLY A 498 1.65 -9.25 2.56
N PHE A 499 0.68 -9.62 1.72
CA PHE A 499 0.92 -10.23 0.41
C PHE A 499 0.12 -9.46 -0.64
N THR A 500 0.80 -8.72 -1.52
CA THR A 500 0.15 -7.81 -2.48
C THR A 500 -0.95 -8.50 -3.29
N ALA A 501 -0.69 -9.66 -3.89
CA ALA A 501 -1.70 -10.39 -4.65
C ALA A 501 -2.93 -10.79 -3.82
N PHE A 502 -2.77 -11.07 -2.53
CA PHE A 502 -3.91 -11.37 -1.65
C PHE A 502 -4.67 -10.10 -1.27
N VAL A 503 -3.97 -9.05 -0.88
CA VAL A 503 -4.56 -7.77 -0.43
C VAL A 503 -5.27 -7.06 -1.58
N GLU A 504 -4.58 -6.85 -2.71
CA GLU A 504 -5.13 -6.22 -3.90
C GLU A 504 -6.16 -7.11 -4.61
N GLY A 505 -5.89 -8.43 -4.66
CA GLY A 505 -6.83 -9.40 -5.21
C GLY A 505 -8.13 -9.45 -4.42
N TRP A 506 -8.07 -9.32 -3.09
CA TRP A 506 -9.25 -9.19 -2.24
C TRP A 506 -10.02 -7.90 -2.54
N ALA A 507 -9.33 -6.76 -2.66
CA ALA A 507 -9.98 -5.48 -2.95
C ALA A 507 -10.67 -5.49 -4.33
N LEU A 508 -10.02 -6.06 -5.36
CA LEU A 508 -10.63 -6.28 -6.67
C LEU A 508 -11.82 -7.26 -6.63
N TYR A 509 -11.74 -8.30 -5.78
CA TYR A 509 -12.88 -9.19 -5.53
C TYR A 509 -14.04 -8.45 -4.84
N ALA A 510 -13.73 -7.57 -3.88
CA ALA A 510 -14.73 -6.76 -3.17
C ALA A 510 -15.49 -5.81 -4.10
N GLU A 511 -14.84 -5.24 -5.12
CA GLU A 511 -15.52 -4.46 -6.16
C GLU A 511 -16.63 -5.27 -6.86
N ARG A 512 -16.37 -6.56 -7.11
CA ARG A 512 -17.35 -7.47 -7.74
C ARG A 512 -18.57 -7.72 -6.85
N LEU A 513 -18.39 -7.72 -5.52
CA LEU A 513 -19.50 -7.85 -4.56
C LEU A 513 -20.49 -6.68 -4.66
N GLY A 514 -20.08 -5.53 -5.20
CA GLY A 514 -21.00 -4.42 -5.45
C GLY A 514 -22.15 -4.79 -6.38
N MET A 515 -21.95 -5.75 -7.30
CA MET A 515 -23.04 -6.28 -8.12
C MET A 515 -24.01 -7.14 -7.31
N GLU A 516 -23.52 -7.92 -6.35
CA GLU A 516 -24.37 -8.73 -5.46
C GLU A 516 -25.19 -7.85 -4.51
N MET A 517 -24.59 -6.73 -4.09
CA MET A 517 -25.24 -5.67 -3.30
C MET A 517 -26.16 -4.76 -4.12
N LYS A 518 -26.21 -4.91 -5.45
CA LYS A 518 -27.01 -4.07 -6.38
C LYS A 518 -26.64 -2.58 -6.31
N LEU A 519 -25.37 -2.26 -6.10
CA LEU A 519 -24.90 -0.87 -6.03
C LEU A 519 -24.74 -0.22 -7.41
N PHE A 520 -24.82 -1.00 -8.49
CA PHE A 520 -24.65 -0.55 -9.86
C PHE A 520 -25.95 -0.55 -10.69
N ASP A 521 -27.09 -0.83 -10.05
CA ASP A 521 -28.41 -0.98 -10.69
C ASP A 521 -29.05 0.36 -11.10
#